data_AF-A0A6M8EL03-F1
#
_entry.id   AF-A0A6M8EL03-F1
#
_cell.length_a   1.000
_cell.length_b   1.000
_cell.length_c   1.000
_cell.angle_alpha   90.00
_cell.angle_beta   90.00
_cell.angle_gamma   90.00
#
_symmetry.space_group_name_H-M   'P 1'
#
loop_
_entity.id
_entity.type
_entity.pdbx_description
1 polymer ?
#
loop_
_entity_poly.entity_id
_entity_poly.type
_entity_poly.pdbx_seq_one_letter_code
_entity_poly.pdbx_strand_id
1 'polypeptide(L)'
;MSKQNLVYYLTFEDIQNRNILYNSIYMNEKTNYYISEDFSENFYIYLAYYGFICTSTSLQNKFYLLAEMQFEYAILDFKDLHISKKIAQLIKKDEFTFSINTKFEEVINKLEEYHKTNWVEDKYKNLLLSLKDYKTSNIDFKIISVELSDKNTNELIAGEIGYKIGSTYTSLTGFSSKEKKYNKYLLKINVIISSKAS
;
A
#
# COMPACT_ATOMS: atom_id res chain seq x y z
N MET A 1 -35.47 -4.15 9.14
CA MET A 1 -34.72 -5.07 8.28
C MET A 1 -33.27 -4.61 8.26
N SER A 2 -32.36 -5.36 8.89
CA SER A 2 -30.93 -5.02 8.87
C SER A 2 -30.43 -5.12 7.43
N LYS A 3 -29.83 -4.03 6.93
CA LYS A 3 -29.14 -4.05 5.63
C LYS A 3 -27.98 -5.05 5.75
N GLN A 4 -28.12 -6.23 5.16
CA GLN A 4 -26.96 -7.09 4.91
C GLN A 4 -26.10 -6.35 3.87
N ASN A 5 -25.01 -5.74 4.31
CA ASN A 5 -23.94 -5.35 3.40
C ASN A 5 -23.37 -6.65 2.84
N LEU A 6 -23.80 -7.03 1.63
CA LEU A 6 -23.24 -8.18 0.93
C LEU A 6 -21.79 -7.83 0.58
N VAL A 7 -20.85 -8.59 1.13
CA VAL A 7 -19.46 -8.56 0.66
C VAL A 7 -19.40 -9.53 -0.51
N TYR A 8 -19.02 -9.03 -1.69
CA TYR A 8 -19.02 -9.83 -2.91
C TYR A 8 -17.72 -10.63 -3.01
N TYR A 9 -17.85 -11.92 -3.33
CA TYR A 9 -16.71 -12.76 -3.63
C TYR A 9 -16.21 -12.47 -5.05
N LEU A 10 -14.91 -12.30 -5.22
CA LEU A 10 -14.28 -11.89 -6.47
C LEU A 10 -13.22 -12.90 -6.90
N THR A 11 -13.38 -13.43 -8.11
CA THR A 11 -12.44 -14.36 -8.73
C THR A 11 -11.50 -13.65 -9.70
N PHE A 12 -10.42 -14.33 -10.10
CA PHE A 12 -9.54 -13.80 -11.14
C PHE A 12 -10.23 -13.65 -12.50
N GLU A 13 -11.16 -14.56 -12.83
CA GLU A 13 -11.97 -14.47 -14.05
C GLU A 13 -12.85 -13.22 -14.06
N ASP A 14 -13.45 -12.87 -12.93
CA ASP A 14 -14.26 -11.65 -12.79
C ASP A 14 -13.44 -10.39 -13.07
N ILE A 15 -12.21 -10.36 -12.53
CA ILE A 15 -11.27 -9.25 -12.71
C ILE A 15 -10.77 -9.14 -14.15
N GLN A 16 -10.64 -10.25 -14.88
CA GLN A 16 -10.27 -10.22 -16.29
C GLN A 16 -11.44 -9.83 -17.20
N ASN A 17 -12.68 -9.92 -16.70
CA ASN A 17 -13.88 -9.60 -17.45
C ASN A 17 -14.21 -8.09 -17.38
N ARG A 18 -13.89 -7.37 -18.45
CA ARG A 18 -14.18 -5.94 -18.58
C ARG A 18 -15.66 -5.60 -18.38
N ASN A 19 -16.58 -6.45 -18.82
CA ASN A 19 -18.01 -6.17 -18.64
C ASN A 19 -18.40 -6.13 -17.16
N ILE A 20 -17.86 -7.04 -16.34
CA ILE A 20 -18.08 -7.06 -14.89
C ILE A 20 -17.47 -5.82 -14.25
N LEU A 21 -16.23 -5.45 -14.62
CA LEU A 21 -15.58 -4.24 -14.11
C LEU A 21 -16.42 -2.98 -14.40
N TYR A 22 -16.74 -2.73 -15.67
CA TYR A 22 -17.38 -1.47 -16.08
C TYR A 22 -18.85 -1.38 -15.72
N ASN A 23 -19.62 -2.48 -15.83
CA ASN A 23 -21.06 -2.43 -15.68
C ASN A 23 -21.56 -2.95 -14.32
N SER A 24 -20.68 -3.50 -13.49
CA SER A 24 -21.05 -3.97 -12.15
C SER A 24 -20.20 -3.34 -11.06
N ILE A 25 -18.88 -3.37 -11.15
CA ILE A 25 -18.01 -2.89 -10.05
C ILE A 25 -17.96 -1.35 -10.04
N TYR A 26 -17.57 -0.73 -11.15
CA TYR A 26 -17.40 0.74 -11.20
C TYR A 26 -18.71 1.52 -11.11
N MET A 27 -19.83 0.92 -11.49
CA MET A 27 -21.16 1.54 -11.39
C MET A 27 -21.81 1.36 -10.02
N ASN A 28 -21.22 0.58 -9.13
CA ASN A 28 -21.82 0.26 -7.84
C ASN A 28 -21.48 1.31 -6.79
N GLU A 29 -22.39 2.26 -6.58
CA GLU A 29 -22.26 3.34 -5.59
C GLU A 29 -22.60 2.90 -4.14
N LYS A 30 -22.94 1.63 -3.91
CA LYS A 30 -23.44 1.15 -2.60
C LYS A 30 -22.47 0.26 -1.86
N THR A 31 -21.68 -0.53 -2.58
CA THR A 31 -20.70 -1.45 -2.00
C THR A 31 -19.41 -1.38 -2.77
N ASN A 32 -18.31 -1.26 -2.04
CA ASN A 32 -17.00 -1.12 -2.63
C ASN A 32 -15.97 -2.13 -2.10
N TYR A 33 -16.39 -3.02 -1.19
CA TYR A 33 -15.57 -4.09 -0.64
C TYR A 33 -15.88 -5.43 -1.28
N TYR A 34 -14.82 -6.13 -1.64
CA TYR A 34 -14.83 -7.44 -2.28
C TYR A 34 -13.83 -8.35 -1.58
N ILE A 35 -14.13 -9.65 -1.48
CA ILE A 35 -13.24 -10.63 -0.84
C ILE A 35 -12.81 -11.71 -1.82
N SER A 36 -11.61 -12.25 -1.62
CA SER A 36 -11.13 -13.43 -2.34
C SER A 36 -10.28 -14.31 -1.44
N GLU A 37 -10.26 -15.61 -1.75
CA GLU A 37 -9.29 -16.55 -1.18
C GLU A 37 -8.02 -16.68 -2.07
N ASP A 38 -8.01 -16.02 -3.23
CA ASP A 38 -6.87 -15.98 -4.15
C ASP A 38 -5.82 -14.97 -3.66
N PHE A 39 -4.65 -15.47 -3.28
CA PHE A 39 -3.47 -14.69 -2.88
C PHE A 39 -2.34 -14.83 -3.91
N SER A 40 -2.66 -15.11 -5.18
CA SER A 40 -1.67 -15.13 -6.25
C SER A 40 -1.21 -13.72 -6.61
N GLU A 41 0.04 -13.60 -7.04
CA GLU A 41 0.64 -12.34 -7.45
C GLU A 41 -0.12 -11.72 -8.63
N ASN A 42 -0.53 -12.54 -9.60
CA ASN A 42 -1.29 -12.05 -10.76
C ASN A 42 -2.65 -11.48 -10.35
N PHE A 43 -3.39 -12.17 -9.47
CA PHE A 43 -4.67 -11.65 -9.02
C PHE A 43 -4.51 -10.29 -8.33
N TYR A 44 -3.55 -10.18 -7.41
CA TYR A 44 -3.24 -8.93 -6.73
C TYR A 44 -2.83 -7.81 -7.69
N ILE A 45 -1.95 -8.10 -8.65
CA ILE A 45 -1.47 -7.11 -9.61
C ILE A 45 -2.61 -6.62 -10.51
N TYR A 46 -3.53 -7.49 -10.92
CA TYR A 46 -4.70 -7.06 -11.69
C TYR A 46 -5.68 -6.23 -10.85
N LEU A 47 -5.90 -6.59 -9.58
CA LEU A 47 -6.66 -5.76 -8.66
C LEU A 47 -6.06 -4.34 -8.56
N ALA A 48 -4.77 -4.24 -8.29
CA ALA A 48 -4.05 -2.97 -8.24
C ALA A 48 -4.16 -2.19 -9.57
N TYR A 49 -4.00 -2.87 -10.70
CA TYR A 49 -4.11 -2.28 -12.03
C TYR A 49 -5.48 -1.70 -12.34
N TYR A 50 -6.54 -2.35 -11.87
CA TYR A 50 -7.92 -1.86 -12.02
C TYR A 50 -8.37 -0.90 -10.91
N GLY A 51 -7.45 -0.48 -10.04
CA GLY A 51 -7.64 0.57 -9.05
C GLY A 51 -7.95 0.08 -7.64
N PHE A 52 -8.10 -1.23 -7.41
CA PHE A 52 -8.40 -1.72 -6.07
C PHE A 52 -7.24 -1.47 -5.10
N ILE A 53 -7.59 -1.12 -3.86
CA ILE A 53 -6.69 -1.08 -2.72
C ILE A 53 -6.93 -2.33 -1.88
N CYS A 54 -5.88 -3.12 -1.69
CA CYS A 54 -5.99 -4.41 -1.03
C CYS A 54 -5.51 -4.35 0.43
N THR A 55 -6.25 -5.03 1.29
CA THR A 55 -5.90 -5.35 2.67
C THR A 55 -6.25 -6.82 2.94
N SER A 56 -6.20 -7.27 4.18
CA SER A 56 -6.67 -8.60 4.57
C SER A 56 -7.74 -8.52 5.65
N THR A 57 -8.58 -9.55 5.72
CA THR A 57 -9.55 -9.70 6.80
C THR A 57 -9.83 -11.16 7.12
N SER A 58 -10.23 -11.41 8.37
CA SER A 58 -10.67 -12.71 8.84
C SER A 58 -12.19 -12.68 9.06
N LEU A 59 -12.92 -13.52 8.34
CA LEU A 59 -14.37 -13.65 8.45
C LEU A 59 -14.75 -15.12 8.58
N GLN A 60 -15.55 -15.46 9.60
CA GLN A 60 -16.03 -16.83 9.84
C GLN A 60 -14.90 -17.88 9.82
N ASN A 61 -13.79 -17.60 10.51
CA ASN A 61 -12.59 -18.46 10.60
C ASN A 61 -11.87 -18.72 9.25
N LYS A 62 -12.13 -17.88 8.24
CA LYS A 62 -11.39 -17.88 6.98
C LYS A 62 -10.68 -16.54 6.78
N PHE A 63 -9.51 -16.61 6.17
CA PHE A 63 -8.66 -15.46 5.86
C PHE A 63 -8.80 -15.08 4.39
N TYR A 64 -9.16 -13.83 4.12
CA TYR A 64 -9.46 -13.33 2.78
C TYR A 64 -8.59 -12.11 2.44
N LEU A 65 -8.24 -12.00 1.16
CA LEU A 65 -7.79 -10.75 0.58
C LEU A 65 -9.03 -9.86 0.43
N LEU A 66 -8.98 -8.67 1.03
CA LEU A 66 -10.05 -7.68 1.00
C LEU A 66 -9.66 -6.58 0.01
N ALA A 67 -10.29 -6.58 -1.15
CA ALA A 67 -10.10 -5.58 -2.19
C ALA A 67 -11.16 -4.49 -2.09
N GLU A 68 -10.73 -3.23 -2.00
CA GLU A 68 -11.60 -2.07 -1.93
C GLU A 68 -11.47 -1.22 -3.18
N MET A 69 -12.57 -0.96 -3.87
CA MET A 69 -12.66 0.08 -4.90
C MET A 69 -12.90 1.43 -4.21
N GLN A 70 -12.07 2.44 -4.44
CA GLN A 70 -12.34 3.75 -3.83
C GLN A 70 -13.38 4.48 -4.67
N PHE A 71 -14.36 5.10 -4.01
CA PHE A 71 -15.29 6.01 -4.70
C PHE A 71 -14.60 7.30 -5.14
N GLU A 72 -13.61 7.73 -4.35
CA GLU A 72 -12.80 8.91 -4.61
C GLU A 72 -11.35 8.57 -4.27
N TYR A 73 -10.43 8.84 -5.21
CA TYR A 73 -9.00 8.65 -4.98
C TYR A 73 -8.36 9.99 -4.64
N ALA A 74 -7.64 10.03 -3.52
CA ALA A 74 -6.75 11.14 -3.22
C ALA A 74 -5.50 11.06 -4.11
N ILE A 75 -5.36 12.01 -5.02
CA ILE A 75 -4.20 12.10 -5.93
C ILE A 75 -3.29 13.22 -5.44
N LEU A 76 -1.99 12.92 -5.36
CA LEU A 76 -0.96 13.90 -5.08
C LEU A 76 -0.14 14.14 -6.35
N ASP A 77 -0.32 15.30 -6.99
CA ASP A 77 0.65 15.77 -7.98
C ASP A 77 1.87 16.32 -7.23
N PHE A 78 3.04 15.76 -7.49
CA PHE A 78 4.28 16.16 -6.84
C PHE A 78 4.65 17.62 -7.09
N LYS A 79 4.16 18.24 -8.17
CA LYS A 79 4.36 19.67 -8.43
C LYS A 79 3.69 20.55 -7.38
N ASP A 80 2.60 20.07 -6.79
CA ASP A 80 1.78 20.80 -5.81
C ASP A 80 2.13 20.43 -4.37
N LEU A 81 3.18 19.63 -4.16
CA LEU A 81 3.59 19.20 -2.83
C LEU A 81 4.06 20.39 -1.99
N HIS A 82 3.25 20.73 -0.98
CA HIS A 82 3.63 21.74 0.00
C HIS A 82 4.60 21.19 1.05
N ILE A 83 5.86 21.64 1.00
CA ILE A 83 6.86 21.33 2.03
C ILE A 83 6.99 22.49 3.00
N SER A 84 6.51 22.32 4.24
CA SER A 84 6.67 23.34 5.27
C SER A 84 8.15 23.61 5.59
N LYS A 85 8.49 24.86 5.98
CA LYS A 85 9.86 25.26 6.35
C LYS A 85 10.48 24.33 7.40
N LYS A 86 9.67 23.87 8.36
CA LYS A 86 10.11 22.95 9.42
C LYS A 86 10.54 21.60 8.83
N ILE A 87 9.76 21.04 7.92
CA ILE A 87 10.10 19.77 7.25
C ILE A 87 11.34 19.96 6.37
N ALA A 88 11.43 21.05 5.62
CA ALA A 88 12.61 21.35 4.81
C ALA A 88 13.91 21.44 5.64
N GLN A 89 13.86 22.10 6.81
CA GLN A 89 14.99 22.15 7.75
C GLN A 89 15.34 20.75 8.29
N LEU A 90 14.32 19.94 8.60
CA LEU A 90 14.52 18.59 9.10
C LEU A 90 15.07 17.61 8.05
N ILE A 91 14.87 17.87 6.75
CA ILE A 91 15.45 17.09 5.64
C ILE A 91 16.93 17.45 5.43
N LYS A 92 17.31 18.72 5.66
CA LYS A 92 18.71 19.17 5.56
C LYS A 92 19.64 18.62 6.64
N LYS A 93 19.09 18.05 7.70
CA LYS A 93 19.86 17.42 8.77
C LYS A 93 20.39 16.08 8.28
N ASP A 94 21.70 15.89 8.38
CA ASP A 94 22.38 14.64 8.05
C ASP A 94 22.26 13.59 9.18
N GLU A 95 21.05 13.44 9.72
CA GLU A 95 20.74 12.54 10.84
C GLU A 95 20.09 11.22 10.35
N PHE A 96 19.72 11.14 9.07
CA PHE A 96 18.91 10.05 8.53
C PHE A 96 19.44 9.53 7.19
N THR A 97 19.27 8.23 6.96
CA THR A 97 19.53 7.57 5.69
C THR A 97 18.22 7.18 5.03
N PHE A 98 18.11 7.50 3.74
CA PHE A 98 16.99 7.10 2.90
C PHE A 98 17.36 5.92 2.00
N SER A 99 16.47 4.95 1.88
CA SER A 99 16.64 3.82 0.99
C SER A 99 15.31 3.34 0.42
N ILE A 100 15.39 2.59 -0.68
CA ILE A 100 14.24 1.99 -1.36
C ILE A 100 14.53 0.50 -1.56
N ASN A 101 13.58 -0.36 -1.20
CA ASN A 101 13.66 -1.81 -1.34
C ASN A 101 14.87 -2.47 -0.66
N THR A 102 15.53 -1.80 0.28
CA THR A 102 16.71 -2.35 0.98
C THR A 102 16.35 -3.04 2.28
N LYS A 103 15.25 -2.61 2.92
CA LYS A 103 14.75 -3.12 4.20
C LYS A 103 13.29 -3.54 4.10
N PHE A 104 12.88 -4.05 2.93
CA PHE A 104 11.49 -4.38 2.59
C PHE A 104 10.80 -5.28 3.62
N GLU A 105 11.45 -6.37 4.03
CA GLU A 105 10.89 -7.28 5.04
C GLU A 105 10.79 -6.62 6.42
N GLU A 106 11.77 -5.81 6.82
CA GLU A 106 11.73 -5.05 8.07
C GLU A 106 10.58 -4.04 8.07
N VAL A 107 10.30 -3.38 6.93
CA VAL A 107 9.15 -2.48 6.76
C VAL A 107 7.84 -3.24 6.98
N ILE A 108 7.68 -4.41 6.37
CA ILE A 108 6.48 -5.25 6.53
C ILE A 108 6.29 -5.67 7.99
N ASN A 109 7.34 -6.14 8.65
CA ASN A 109 7.30 -6.55 10.05
C ASN A 109 6.89 -5.37 10.96
N LYS A 110 7.45 -4.17 10.72
CA LYS A 110 7.06 -2.97 11.49
C LYS A 110 5.64 -2.50 11.21
N LEU A 111 5.12 -2.69 9.99
CA LEU A 111 3.72 -2.39 9.67
C LEU A 111 2.76 -3.32 10.44
N GLU A 112 3.08 -4.61 10.50
CA GLU A 112 2.33 -5.60 11.29
C GLU A 112 2.28 -5.19 12.78
N GLU A 113 3.41 -4.79 13.36
CA GLU A 113 3.46 -4.29 14.75
C GLU A 113 2.73 -2.95 14.96
N TYR A 114 2.78 -2.07 13.96
CA TYR A 114 2.24 -0.72 14.05
C TYR A 114 0.70 -0.71 14.02
N HIS A 115 0.10 -1.53 13.16
CA HIS A 115 -1.34 -1.66 13.02
C HIS A 115 -1.87 -2.76 13.95
N LYS A 116 -2.50 -2.37 15.06
CA LYS A 116 -3.07 -3.28 16.08
C LYS A 116 -4.14 -4.28 15.57
N THR A 117 -4.58 -4.15 14.31
CA THR A 117 -5.64 -4.95 13.71
C THR A 117 -5.27 -5.31 12.27
N ASN A 118 -4.90 -6.56 12.03
CA ASN A 118 -5.17 -7.43 10.88
C ASN A 118 -4.85 -6.94 9.45
N TRP A 119 -4.07 -5.87 9.28
CA TRP A 119 -3.85 -5.30 7.93
C TRP A 119 -2.79 -6.04 7.11
N VAL A 120 -1.76 -6.62 7.73
CA VAL A 120 -0.65 -7.31 7.05
C VAL A 120 -0.24 -8.54 7.85
N GLU A 121 -1.09 -9.56 7.83
CA GLU A 121 -0.86 -10.82 8.54
C GLU A 121 -0.88 -12.00 7.56
N ASP A 122 -0.36 -13.14 8.01
CA ASP A 122 -0.48 -14.45 7.37
C ASP A 122 -0.20 -14.46 5.85
N LYS A 123 -1.21 -14.85 5.05
CA LYS A 123 -1.11 -15.01 3.60
C LYS A 123 -0.86 -13.69 2.89
N TYR A 124 -1.35 -12.58 3.45
CA TYR A 124 -1.17 -11.28 2.81
C TYR A 124 0.27 -10.79 2.94
N LYS A 125 0.88 -10.98 4.12
CA LYS A 125 2.32 -10.74 4.33
C LYS A 125 3.18 -11.54 3.34
N ASN A 126 2.89 -12.83 3.19
CA ASN A 126 3.64 -13.70 2.27
C ASN A 126 3.49 -13.26 0.81
N LEU A 127 2.29 -12.83 0.40
CA LEU A 127 2.03 -12.25 -0.91
C LEU A 127 2.84 -10.95 -1.13
N LEU A 128 2.84 -10.03 -0.17
CA LEU A 128 3.63 -8.80 -0.29
C LEU A 128 5.13 -9.08 -0.44
N LEU A 129 5.65 -10.08 0.28
CA LEU A 129 7.03 -10.53 0.15
C LEU A 129 7.32 -11.17 -1.22
N SER A 130 6.41 -12.00 -1.74
CA SER A 130 6.61 -12.65 -3.04
C SER A 130 6.56 -11.65 -4.21
N LEU A 131 5.78 -10.58 -4.09
CA LEU A 131 5.68 -9.51 -5.08
C LEU A 131 6.99 -8.76 -5.30
N LYS A 132 7.94 -8.78 -4.35
CA LYS A 132 9.22 -8.07 -4.45
C LYS A 132 10.02 -8.45 -5.70
N ASP A 133 10.05 -9.74 -5.99
CA ASP A 133 10.83 -10.31 -7.11
C ASP A 133 9.94 -10.76 -8.27
N TYR A 134 8.61 -10.70 -8.10
CA TYR A 134 7.66 -11.10 -9.14
C TYR A 134 7.59 -10.10 -10.28
N LYS A 135 7.53 -10.61 -11.51
CA LYS A 135 7.32 -9.82 -12.71
C LYS A 135 6.22 -10.45 -13.56
N THR A 136 5.24 -9.64 -13.95
CA THR A 136 4.24 -10.04 -14.93
C THR A 136 4.61 -9.48 -16.31
N SER A 137 4.24 -10.17 -17.39
CA SER A 137 4.54 -9.75 -18.76
C SER A 137 3.66 -8.60 -19.25
N ASN A 138 2.50 -8.39 -18.62
CA ASN A 138 1.42 -7.57 -19.19
C ASN A 138 1.22 -6.23 -18.48
N ILE A 139 1.74 -6.08 -17.26
CA ILE A 139 1.55 -4.90 -16.41
C ILE A 139 2.92 -4.51 -15.84
N ASP A 140 3.36 -3.26 -16.04
CA ASP A 140 4.58 -2.73 -15.43
C ASP A 140 4.35 -2.42 -13.94
N PHE A 141 4.17 -3.48 -13.16
CA PHE A 141 3.94 -3.43 -11.72
C PHE A 141 5.26 -3.62 -10.97
N LYS A 142 5.49 -2.80 -9.94
CA LYS A 142 6.59 -2.97 -8.98
C LYS A 142 6.12 -2.64 -7.58
N ILE A 143 6.26 -3.57 -6.64
CA ILE A 143 6.09 -3.24 -5.23
C ILE A 143 7.34 -2.51 -4.70
N ILE A 144 7.12 -1.53 -3.84
CA ILE A 144 8.15 -0.61 -3.37
C ILE A 144 7.99 -0.44 -1.85
N SER A 145 9.07 -0.64 -1.12
CA SER A 145 9.23 -0.13 0.23
C SER A 145 10.11 1.11 0.22
N VAL A 146 9.71 2.10 1.00
CA VAL A 146 10.42 3.35 1.20
C VAL A 146 10.83 3.42 2.65
N GLU A 147 12.11 3.65 2.91
CA GLU A 147 12.70 3.44 4.23
C GLU A 147 13.46 4.67 4.69
N LEU A 148 13.25 5.03 5.96
CA LEU A 148 13.99 6.07 6.65
C LEU A 148 14.63 5.48 7.89
N SER A 149 15.96 5.43 7.91
CA SER A 149 16.74 4.91 9.05
C SER A 149 17.49 6.03 9.76
N ASP A 150 17.67 5.90 11.07
CA ASP A 150 18.62 6.74 11.82
C ASP A 150 20.04 6.43 11.34
N LYS A 151 20.81 7.47 11.01
CA LYS A 151 22.14 7.29 10.40
C LYS A 151 23.16 6.70 11.37
N ASN A 152 23.01 6.93 12.67
CA ASN A 152 23.97 6.49 13.68
C ASN A 152 23.69 5.05 14.12
N THR A 153 22.42 4.69 14.31
CA THR A 153 22.04 3.35 14.79
C THR A 153 21.69 2.39 13.65
N ASN A 154 21.47 2.90 12.43
CA ASN A 154 20.90 2.17 11.31
C ASN A 154 19.50 1.58 11.60
N GLU A 155 18.82 2.05 12.64
CA GLU A 155 17.47 1.60 12.99
C GLU A 155 16.44 2.19 12.01
N LEU A 156 15.53 1.36 11.51
CA LEU A 156 14.41 1.82 10.67
C LEU A 156 13.39 2.61 11.50
N ILE A 157 13.40 3.94 11.38
CA ILE A 157 12.55 4.82 12.21
C ILE A 157 11.21 5.14 11.55
N ALA A 158 11.10 5.01 10.23
CA ALA A 158 9.85 5.17 9.50
C ALA A 158 9.94 4.40 8.18
N GLY A 159 8.80 3.94 7.68
CA GLY A 159 8.75 3.26 6.41
C GLY A 159 7.34 3.22 5.83
N GLU A 160 7.26 2.99 4.53
CA GLU A 160 6.02 2.85 3.78
C GLU A 160 6.15 1.71 2.79
N ILE A 161 5.03 1.02 2.53
CA ILE A 161 4.87 0.14 1.40
C ILE A 161 3.84 0.72 0.43
N GLY A 162 4.13 0.58 -0.85
CA GLY A 162 3.26 0.98 -1.95
C GLY A 162 3.64 0.22 -3.21
N TYR A 163 2.98 0.54 -4.31
CA TYR A 163 3.33 -0.04 -5.61
C TYR A 163 3.35 1.02 -6.69
N LYS A 164 4.10 0.73 -7.76
CA LYS A 164 4.15 1.52 -8.97
C LYS A 164 3.53 0.74 -10.12
N ILE A 165 2.68 1.40 -10.89
CA ILE A 165 2.15 0.91 -12.17
C ILE A 165 2.44 1.98 -13.23
N GLY A 166 3.31 1.67 -14.18
CA GLY A 166 3.77 2.64 -15.17
C GLY A 166 4.41 3.86 -14.50
N SER A 167 3.84 5.06 -14.65
CA SER A 167 4.33 6.29 -14.00
C SER A 167 3.65 6.63 -12.67
N THR A 168 2.64 5.86 -12.26
CA THR A 168 1.83 6.15 -11.07
C THR A 168 2.34 5.36 -9.87
N TYR A 169 2.53 6.03 -8.74
CA TYR A 169 2.80 5.38 -7.45
C TYR A 169 1.55 5.45 -6.57
N THR A 170 1.15 4.31 -6.01
CA THR A 170 0.07 4.18 -5.05
C THR A 170 0.65 3.84 -3.69
N SER A 171 0.47 4.77 -2.73
CA SER A 171 0.78 4.54 -1.33
C SER A 171 -0.27 3.61 -0.71
N LEU A 172 0.15 2.56 0.00
CA LEU A 172 -0.77 1.65 0.69
C LEU A 172 -0.83 1.96 2.18
N THR A 173 0.31 1.85 2.86
CA THR A 173 0.39 2.09 4.29
C THR A 173 1.83 2.37 4.73
N GLY A 174 1.97 3.12 5.81
CA GLY A 174 3.25 3.47 6.39
C GLY A 174 3.19 3.59 7.91
N PHE A 175 4.36 3.60 8.52
CA PHE A 175 4.54 3.79 9.95
C PHE A 175 5.62 4.84 10.23
N SER A 176 5.59 5.38 11.45
CA SER A 176 6.72 6.12 12.02
C SER A 176 6.88 5.75 13.49
N SER A 177 8.12 5.73 13.96
CA SER A 177 8.46 5.51 15.36
C SER A 177 7.69 6.47 16.27
N LYS A 178 7.19 5.93 17.38
CA LYS A 178 6.43 6.67 18.40
C LYS A 178 7.34 7.46 19.35
N GLU A 179 8.65 7.29 19.24
CA GLU A 179 9.61 8.03 20.06
C GLU A 179 9.51 9.53 19.83
N LYS A 180 9.59 10.32 20.91
CA LYS A 180 9.45 11.78 20.84
C LYS A 180 10.44 12.43 19.86
N LYS A 181 11.66 11.89 19.74
CA LYS A 181 12.67 12.38 18.78
C LYS A 181 12.30 12.13 17.31
N TYR A 182 11.46 11.12 17.06
CA TYR A 182 11.03 10.66 15.73
C TYR A 182 9.53 10.93 15.45
N ASN A 183 8.89 11.79 16.25
CA ASN A 183 7.49 12.11 16.08
C ASN A 183 7.30 13.04 14.85
N LYS A 184 6.33 12.74 13.98
CA LYS A 184 5.98 13.45 12.71
C LYS A 184 6.81 13.13 11.45
N TYR A 185 7.44 11.96 11.36
CA TYR A 185 8.32 11.60 10.23
C TYR A 185 7.61 10.88 9.08
N LEU A 186 6.38 10.40 9.27
CA LEU A 186 5.52 9.90 8.18
C LEU A 186 5.32 10.96 7.07
N LEU A 187 5.15 12.23 7.46
CA LEU A 187 5.10 13.36 6.50
C LEU A 187 6.39 13.56 5.70
N LYS A 188 7.55 13.04 6.16
CA LYS A 188 8.80 13.11 5.40
C LYS A 188 8.85 12.10 4.26
N ILE A 189 8.20 10.94 4.40
CA ILE A 189 8.24 9.88 3.39
C ILE A 189 7.55 10.35 2.11
N ASN A 190 6.36 10.95 2.21
CA ASN A 190 5.64 11.53 1.07
C ASN A 190 6.45 12.61 0.31
N VAL A 191 7.21 13.42 1.06
CA VAL A 191 8.10 14.43 0.47
C VAL A 191 9.27 13.79 -0.28
N ILE A 192 9.82 12.68 0.22
CA ILE A 192 10.98 12.05 -0.41
C ILE A 192 10.55 11.20 -1.61
N ILE A 193 9.40 10.53 -1.56
CA ILE A 193 8.80 9.82 -2.69
C ILE A 193 8.63 10.78 -3.89
N SER A 194 8.18 12.01 -3.63
CA SER A 194 8.06 13.05 -4.66
C SER A 194 9.37 13.43 -5.36
N SER A 195 10.48 13.44 -4.63
CA SER A 195 11.78 13.89 -5.13
C SER A 195 12.51 12.89 -6.04
N LYS A 196 12.01 11.64 -6.09
CA LYS A 196 12.60 10.56 -6.90
C LYS A 196 11.65 10.00 -7.97
N ALA A 197 10.38 10.42 -7.95
CA ALA A 197 9.38 10.06 -8.96
C ALA A 197 9.38 11.02 -10.17
N SER A 198 10.11 12.14 -10.08
CA SER A 198 10.35 13.12 -11.15
C SER A 198 11.59 12.79 -11.98
#